data_AF-B0MAZ8-F1
#
_entry.id   AF-B0MAZ8-F1
#
_cell.length_a   1.000
_cell.length_b   1.000
_cell.length_c   1.000
_cell.angle_alpha   90.00
_cell.angle_beta   90.00
_cell.angle_gamma   90.00
#
_symmetry.space_group_name_H-M   'P 1'
#
loop_
_entity.id
_entity.type
_entity.pdbx_description
1 polymer ?
#
loop_
_entity_poly.entity_id
_entity_poly.type
_entity_poly.pdbx_seq_one_letter_code
_entity_poly.pdbx_strand_id
1 'polypeptide(L)'
;MALLTSCQHTFQSVAAYEDALGDVETLKVQVHECYSEITKTSNEILSSVKDTYIEKSDMEKIQQDFQTSITQNSSEIRMDFTAVTDEIKNNVASNQELLEEYIRFKGALIELGKVGNAFTAELSNNELAFKENGQKIAYISNQSLVITNAEIRNKLSLGNDSRGWFDFIPRTNGNLSIKWRGPAS
;
A
#
# COMPACT_ATOMS: atom_id res chain seq x y z
N MET A 1 -58.56 -85.73 51.29
CA MET A 1 -57.82 -84.45 51.32
C MET A 1 -56.68 -84.39 50.32
N ALA A 2 -55.84 -85.43 50.16
CA ALA A 2 -54.67 -85.39 49.24
C ALA A 2 -54.98 -85.08 47.76
N LEU A 3 -56.09 -85.60 47.21
CA LEU A 3 -56.50 -85.37 45.82
C LEU A 3 -56.98 -83.93 45.53
N LEU A 4 -57.55 -83.24 46.54
CA LEU A 4 -57.98 -81.85 46.37
C LEU A 4 -56.76 -80.92 46.38
N THR A 5 -55.79 -81.19 47.26
CA THR A 5 -54.55 -80.43 47.37
C THR A 5 -53.64 -80.59 46.14
N SER A 6 -53.56 -81.79 45.55
CA SER A 6 -52.79 -82.02 44.32
C SER A 6 -53.37 -81.26 43.14
N CYS A 7 -54.70 -81.26 42.96
CA CYS A 7 -55.35 -80.50 41.89
C CYS A 7 -55.16 -78.99 42.06
N GLN A 8 -55.19 -78.48 43.30
CA GLN A 8 -54.99 -77.07 43.60
C GLN A 8 -53.55 -76.62 43.31
N HIS A 9 -52.56 -77.47 43.61
CA HIS A 9 -51.15 -77.22 43.31
C HIS A 9 -50.86 -77.28 41.80
N THR A 10 -51.47 -78.21 41.07
CA THR A 10 -51.35 -78.28 39.61
C THR A 10 -51.98 -77.04 38.95
N PHE A 11 -53.15 -76.59 39.41
CA PHE A 11 -53.79 -75.37 38.90
C PHE A 11 -52.94 -74.11 39.16
N GLN A 12 -52.36 -73.97 40.36
CA GLN A 12 -51.43 -72.89 40.67
C GLN A 12 -50.15 -72.95 39.83
N SER A 13 -49.64 -74.16 39.52
CA SER A 13 -48.47 -74.31 38.66
C SER A 13 -48.74 -73.99 37.18
N VAL A 14 -49.95 -74.28 36.68
CA VAL A 14 -50.36 -73.94 35.32
C VAL A 14 -50.59 -72.44 35.19
N ALA A 15 -51.25 -71.80 36.16
CA ALA A 15 -51.40 -70.34 36.19
C ALA A 15 -50.04 -69.63 36.26
N ALA A 16 -49.10 -70.11 37.09
CA ALA A 16 -47.75 -69.56 37.15
C ALA A 16 -46.96 -69.76 35.85
N TYR A 17 -47.22 -70.83 35.10
CA TYR A 17 -46.60 -71.07 33.80
C TYR A 17 -47.19 -70.18 32.70
N GLU A 18 -48.50 -69.93 32.71
CA GLU A 18 -49.16 -68.98 31.82
C GLU A 18 -48.69 -67.53 32.07
N ASP A 19 -48.56 -67.13 33.33
CA ASP A 19 -47.98 -65.82 33.72
C ASP A 19 -46.51 -65.70 33.25
N ALA A 20 -45.70 -66.73 33.46
CA ALA A 20 -44.31 -66.75 32.99
C ALA A 20 -44.20 -66.68 31.45
N LEU A 21 -45.16 -67.26 30.72
CA LEU A 21 -45.24 -67.13 29.26
C LEU A 21 -45.57 -65.70 28.84
N GLY A 22 -46.48 -65.04 29.56
CA GLY A 22 -46.82 -63.62 29.37
C GLY A 22 -45.64 -62.68 29.65
N ASP A 23 -44.87 -62.97 30.69
CA ASP A 23 -43.65 -62.23 31.03
C ASP A 23 -42.58 -62.37 29.94
N VAL A 24 -42.40 -63.58 29.39
CA VAL A 24 -41.44 -63.84 28.29
C VAL A 24 -41.82 -63.08 27.02
N GLU A 25 -43.11 -63.01 26.68
CA GLU A 25 -43.56 -62.27 25.50
C GLU A 25 -43.39 -60.75 25.69
N THR A 26 -43.64 -60.26 26.90
CA THR A 26 -43.38 -58.87 27.28
C THR A 26 -41.89 -58.53 27.21
N LEU A 27 -41.03 -59.43 27.71
CA LEU A 27 -39.57 -59.33 27.61
C LEU A 27 -39.10 -59.27 26.16
N LYS A 28 -39.68 -60.09 25.27
CA LYS A 28 -39.37 -60.04 23.83
C LYS A 28 -39.67 -58.67 23.22
N VAL A 29 -40.82 -58.10 23.54
CA VAL A 29 -41.22 -56.76 23.05
C VAL A 29 -40.28 -55.69 23.58
N GLN A 30 -40.00 -55.68 24.89
CA GLN A 30 -39.06 -54.73 25.50
C GLN A 30 -37.65 -54.84 24.91
N VAL A 31 -37.16 -56.06 24.63
CA VAL A 31 -35.88 -56.27 23.97
C VAL A 31 -35.88 -55.70 22.55
N HIS A 32 -36.97 -55.89 21.79
CA HIS A 32 -37.10 -55.34 20.44
C HIS A 32 -37.16 -53.80 20.44
N GLU A 33 -37.89 -53.22 21.39
CA GLU A 33 -37.94 -51.77 21.61
C GLU A 33 -36.56 -51.23 21.98
N CYS A 34 -35.85 -51.91 22.89
CA CYS A 34 -34.51 -51.54 23.30
C CYS A 34 -33.52 -51.51 22.12
N TYR A 35 -33.54 -52.51 21.23
CA TYR A 35 -32.71 -52.51 20.02
C TYR A 35 -33.08 -51.37 19.06
N SER A 36 -34.36 -51.04 18.96
CA SER A 36 -34.84 -49.94 18.12
C SER A 36 -34.39 -48.58 18.67
N GLU A 37 -34.50 -48.36 19.98
CA GLU A 37 -34.00 -47.16 20.64
C GLU A 37 -32.47 -47.03 20.53
N ILE A 38 -31.72 -48.12 20.73
CA ILE A 38 -30.26 -48.12 20.55
C ILE A 38 -29.90 -47.71 19.12
N THR A 39 -30.59 -48.25 18.10
CA THR A 39 -30.35 -47.90 16.70
C THR A 39 -30.66 -46.42 16.44
N LYS A 40 -31.77 -45.92 17.00
CA LYS A 40 -32.17 -44.51 16.89
C LYS A 40 -31.13 -43.58 17.54
N THR A 41 -30.74 -43.84 18.78
CA THR A 41 -29.72 -43.07 19.49
C THR A 41 -28.37 -43.14 18.79
N SER A 42 -27.98 -44.30 18.24
CA SER A 42 -26.74 -44.44 17.45
C SER A 42 -26.75 -43.54 16.23
N ASN A 43 -27.88 -43.46 15.51
CA ASN A 43 -28.03 -42.58 14.35
C ASN A 43 -28.03 -41.10 14.74
N GLU A 44 -28.70 -40.76 15.85
CA GLU A 44 -28.70 -39.40 16.40
C GLU A 44 -27.28 -38.97 16.83
N ILE A 45 -26.51 -39.86 17.47
CA ILE A 45 -25.10 -39.61 17.81
C ILE A 45 -24.26 -39.40 16.54
N LEU A 46 -24.41 -40.27 15.53
CA LEU A 46 -23.64 -40.15 14.29
C LEU A 46 -23.97 -38.86 13.53
N SER A 47 -25.25 -38.47 13.51
CA SER A 47 -25.69 -37.20 12.93
C SER A 47 -25.13 -36.02 13.70
N SER A 48 -25.28 -36.01 15.03
CA SER A 48 -24.75 -34.94 15.87
C SER A 48 -23.24 -34.81 15.76
N VAL A 49 -22.50 -35.92 15.66
CA VAL A 49 -21.05 -35.90 15.43
C VAL A 49 -20.71 -35.34 14.06
N LYS A 50 -21.42 -35.72 12.99
CA LYS A 50 -21.20 -35.15 11.65
C LYS A 50 -21.54 -33.66 11.55
N ASP A 51 -22.59 -33.22 12.25
CA ASP A 51 -23.01 -31.81 12.24
C ASP A 51 -22.08 -30.94 13.11
N THR A 52 -21.52 -31.50 14.18
CA THR A 52 -20.66 -30.75 15.12
C THR A 52 -19.19 -30.80 14.74
N TYR A 53 -18.74 -31.84 14.04
CA TYR A 53 -17.34 -32.02 13.64
C TYR A 53 -17.18 -31.89 12.12
N ILE A 54 -16.24 -31.05 11.71
CA ILE A 54 -15.82 -30.92 10.32
C ILE A 54 -15.15 -32.23 9.89
N GLU A 55 -15.61 -32.83 8.79
CA GLU A 55 -14.97 -34.02 8.23
C GLU A 55 -13.52 -33.70 7.83
N LYS A 56 -12.62 -34.68 7.94
CA LYS A 56 -11.21 -34.48 7.62
C LYS A 56 -11.00 -33.92 6.20
N SER A 57 -11.83 -34.34 5.24
CA SER A 57 -11.84 -33.83 3.87
C SER A 57 -12.18 -32.34 3.77
N ASP A 58 -13.11 -31.85 4.58
CA ASP A 58 -13.49 -30.44 4.60
C ASP A 58 -12.38 -29.58 5.23
N MET A 59 -11.71 -30.11 6.25
CA MET A 59 -10.52 -29.47 6.83
C MET A 59 -9.37 -29.39 5.83
N GLU A 60 -9.11 -30.46 5.06
CA GLU A 60 -8.12 -30.48 3.99
C GLU A 60 -8.43 -29.43 2.91
N LYS A 61 -9.72 -29.28 2.56
CA LYS A 61 -10.19 -28.26 1.62
C LYS A 61 -10.00 -26.84 2.17
N ILE A 62 -10.37 -26.58 3.42
CA ILE A 62 -10.15 -25.28 4.08
C ILE A 62 -8.65 -24.94 4.11
N GLN A 63 -7.79 -25.90 4.42
CA GLN A 63 -6.33 -25.70 4.39
C GLN A 63 -5.84 -25.37 2.99
N GLN A 64 -6.34 -26.07 1.96
CA GLN A 64 -5.99 -25.82 0.57
C GLN A 64 -6.48 -24.44 0.10
N ASP A 65 -7.70 -24.05 0.44
CA ASP A 65 -8.29 -22.76 0.10
C ASP A 65 -7.54 -21.62 0.80
N PHE A 66 -7.16 -21.82 2.07
CA PHE A 66 -6.37 -20.86 2.83
C PHE A 66 -4.96 -20.70 2.24
N GLN A 67 -4.27 -21.80 1.92
CA GLN A 67 -2.96 -21.78 1.29
C GLN A 67 -3.01 -21.11 -0.09
N THR A 68 -4.06 -21.39 -0.87
CA THR A 68 -4.31 -20.76 -2.17
C THR A 68 -4.53 -19.27 -2.02
N SER A 69 -5.37 -18.85 -1.08
CA SER A 69 -5.65 -17.43 -0.79
C SER A 69 -4.38 -16.68 -0.38
N ILE A 70 -3.56 -17.27 0.50
CA ILE A 70 -2.26 -16.69 0.90
C ILE A 70 -1.35 -16.56 -0.32
N THR A 71 -1.25 -17.61 -1.14
CA THR A 71 -0.34 -17.63 -2.29
C THR A 71 -0.76 -16.62 -3.36
N GLN A 72 -2.06 -16.54 -3.65
CA GLN A 72 -2.65 -15.58 -4.57
C GLN A 72 -2.44 -14.15 -4.08
N ASN A 73 -2.81 -13.88 -2.82
CA ASN A 73 -2.65 -12.54 -2.23
C ASN A 73 -1.18 -12.13 -2.16
N SER A 74 -0.27 -13.04 -1.80
CA SER A 74 1.16 -12.77 -1.81
C SER A 74 1.69 -12.48 -3.23
N SER A 75 1.16 -13.14 -4.24
CA SER A 75 1.53 -12.92 -5.64
C SER A 75 1.02 -11.58 -6.15
N GLU A 76 -0.24 -11.23 -5.83
CA GLU A 76 -0.84 -9.93 -6.12
C GLU A 76 -0.04 -8.80 -5.44
N ILE A 77 0.20 -8.89 -4.13
CA ILE A 77 1.01 -7.93 -3.37
C ILE A 77 2.39 -7.76 -4.03
N ARG A 78 3.05 -8.86 -4.40
CA ARG A 78 4.37 -8.80 -5.04
C ARG A 78 4.31 -8.14 -6.43
N MET A 79 3.26 -8.39 -7.19
CA MET A 79 3.04 -7.77 -8.50
C MET A 79 2.81 -6.27 -8.34
N ASP A 80 1.97 -5.85 -7.40
CA ASP A 80 1.71 -4.44 -7.08
C ASP A 80 2.99 -3.72 -6.66
N PHE A 81 3.77 -4.32 -5.75
CA PHE A 81 5.07 -3.75 -5.36
C PHE A 81 6.03 -3.62 -6.52
N THR A 82 6.07 -4.60 -7.43
CA THR A 82 6.94 -4.56 -8.61
C THR A 82 6.50 -3.44 -9.56
N ALA A 83 5.21 -3.33 -9.85
CA ALA A 83 4.65 -2.30 -10.70
C ALA A 83 4.92 -0.89 -10.15
N VAL A 84 4.65 -0.66 -8.86
CA VAL A 84 4.93 0.62 -8.18
C VAL A 84 6.43 0.92 -8.20
N THR A 85 7.27 -0.07 -7.93
CA THR A 85 8.73 0.11 -7.94
C THR A 85 9.23 0.49 -9.32
N ASP A 86 8.71 -0.14 -10.37
CA ASP A 86 9.12 0.15 -11.75
C ASP A 86 8.59 1.50 -12.23
N GLU A 87 7.37 1.90 -11.83
CA GLU A 87 6.87 3.26 -12.05
C GLU A 87 7.77 4.30 -11.39
N ILE A 88 8.14 4.09 -10.11
CA ILE A 88 9.07 4.98 -9.39
C ILE A 88 10.41 5.06 -10.11
N LYS A 89 10.99 3.93 -10.51
CA LYS A 89 12.27 3.91 -11.26
C LYS A 89 12.17 4.70 -12.56
N ASN A 90 11.11 4.52 -13.33
CA ASN A 90 10.92 5.18 -14.61
C ASN A 90 10.75 6.70 -14.44
N ASN A 91 9.92 7.12 -13.47
CA ASN A 91 9.73 8.54 -13.17
C ASN A 91 11.01 9.20 -12.66
N VAL A 92 11.77 8.50 -11.80
CA VAL A 92 13.07 8.98 -11.31
C VAL A 92 14.08 9.07 -12.46
N ALA A 93 14.15 8.08 -13.34
CA ALA A 93 15.06 8.08 -14.49
C ALA A 93 14.75 9.24 -15.46
N SER A 94 13.48 9.44 -15.80
CA SER A 94 13.06 10.54 -16.68
C SER A 94 13.37 11.92 -16.06
N ASN A 95 13.06 12.11 -14.78
CA ASN A 95 13.42 13.35 -14.07
C ASN A 95 14.93 13.52 -13.96
N GLN A 96 15.69 12.45 -13.79
CA GLN A 96 17.15 12.50 -13.75
C GLN A 96 17.74 12.92 -15.11
N GLU A 97 17.23 12.41 -16.23
CA GLU A 97 17.67 12.85 -17.57
C GLU A 97 17.44 14.34 -17.79
N LEU A 98 16.24 14.85 -17.43
CA LEU A 98 15.93 16.28 -17.52
C LEU A 98 16.82 17.13 -16.61
N LEU A 99 17.08 16.65 -15.39
CA LEU A 99 18.00 17.31 -14.48
C LEU A 99 19.42 17.32 -15.07
N GLU A 100 19.96 16.19 -15.53
CA GLU A 100 21.31 16.14 -16.12
C GLU A 100 21.47 17.04 -17.37
N GLU A 101 20.41 17.20 -18.16
CA GLU A 101 20.40 18.10 -19.31
C GLU A 101 20.57 19.57 -18.89
N TYR A 102 19.96 20.03 -17.80
CA TYR A 102 19.88 21.46 -17.44
C TYR A 102 20.54 21.86 -16.11
N ILE A 103 20.73 20.93 -15.18
CA ILE A 103 21.21 21.14 -13.81
C ILE A 103 22.19 20.02 -13.43
N ARG A 104 23.46 20.37 -13.26
CA ARG A 104 24.54 19.41 -12.96
C ARG A 104 25.20 19.74 -11.63
N PHE A 105 25.26 18.75 -10.75
CA PHE A 105 25.99 18.85 -9.48
C PHE A 105 27.42 18.33 -9.67
N LYS A 106 28.40 19.23 -9.60
CA LYS A 106 29.84 18.92 -9.72
C LYS A 106 30.52 19.18 -8.38
N GLY A 107 30.31 18.27 -7.42
CA GLY A 107 30.79 18.44 -6.05
C GLY A 107 30.10 19.59 -5.34
N ALA A 108 30.84 20.64 -4.99
CA ALA A 108 30.30 21.87 -4.36
C ALA A 108 29.80 22.92 -5.37
N LEU A 109 29.87 22.63 -6.68
CA LEU A 109 29.43 23.50 -7.76
C LEU A 109 28.09 23.01 -8.32
N ILE A 110 27.14 23.93 -8.50
CA ILE A 110 25.91 23.69 -9.24
C ILE A 110 26.03 24.42 -10.58
N GLU A 111 25.97 23.68 -11.68
CA GLU A 111 25.98 24.22 -13.04
C GLU A 111 24.58 24.15 -13.64
N LEU A 112 24.12 25.26 -14.19
CA LEU A 112 22.82 25.48 -14.79
C LEU A 112 23.03 25.79 -16.28
N GLY A 113 22.24 25.16 -17.15
CA GLY A 113 22.27 25.38 -18.60
C GLY A 113 22.26 24.07 -19.38
N LYS A 114 21.65 24.12 -20.57
CA LYS A 114 21.54 22.95 -21.45
C LYS A 114 22.92 22.43 -21.87
N VAL A 115 23.13 21.12 -21.78
CA VAL A 115 24.35 20.46 -22.27
C VAL A 115 24.61 20.85 -23.75
N GLY A 116 25.86 21.22 -24.04
CA GLY A 116 26.28 21.62 -25.40
C GLY A 116 25.91 23.05 -25.79
N ASN A 117 25.22 23.81 -24.92
CA ASN A 117 24.98 25.23 -25.13
C ASN A 117 26.20 26.07 -24.67
N ALA A 118 26.43 27.18 -25.35
CA ALA A 118 27.47 28.14 -25.00
C ALA A 118 27.18 28.84 -23.66
N PHE A 119 25.91 29.06 -23.34
CA PHE A 119 25.52 29.81 -22.14
C PHE A 119 25.27 28.89 -20.95
N THR A 120 25.96 29.16 -19.84
CA THR A 120 25.76 28.48 -18.56
C THR A 120 25.78 29.45 -17.39
N ALA A 121 25.17 29.07 -16.28
CA ALA A 121 25.32 29.72 -14.98
C ALA A 121 25.92 28.73 -13.98
N GLU A 122 26.82 29.19 -13.15
CA GLU A 122 27.57 28.38 -12.21
C GLU A 122 27.47 28.99 -10.81
N LEU A 123 26.84 28.26 -9.90
CA LEU A 123 26.75 28.61 -8.50
C LEU A 123 27.81 27.82 -7.72
N SER A 124 28.76 28.54 -7.13
CA SER A 124 29.78 28.01 -6.24
C SER A 124 29.62 28.57 -4.82
N ASN A 125 30.44 28.10 -3.88
CA ASN A 125 30.47 28.66 -2.52
C ASN A 125 30.87 30.15 -2.45
N ASN A 126 31.52 30.67 -3.50
CA ASN A 126 32.12 32.01 -3.47
C ASN A 126 31.39 33.00 -4.39
N GLU A 127 30.72 32.52 -5.43
CA GLU A 127 30.12 33.35 -6.46
C GLU A 127 29.03 32.63 -7.24
N LEU A 128 28.12 33.42 -7.80
CA LEU A 128 27.24 33.03 -8.90
C LEU A 128 27.77 33.66 -10.19
N ALA A 129 28.22 32.84 -11.14
CA ALA A 129 28.83 33.28 -12.39
C ALA A 129 27.95 32.94 -13.59
N PHE A 130 27.91 33.82 -14.59
CA PHE A 130 27.35 33.58 -15.91
C PHE A 130 28.50 33.42 -16.90
N LYS A 131 28.43 32.38 -17.73
CA LYS A 131 29.46 32.04 -18.70
C LYS A 131 28.90 31.94 -20.11
N GLU A 132 29.72 32.32 -21.07
CA GLU A 132 29.52 32.09 -22.50
C GLU A 132 30.77 31.37 -23.03
N ASN A 133 30.60 30.19 -23.63
CA ASN A 133 31.70 29.33 -24.09
C ASN A 133 32.75 29.05 -22.99
N GLY A 134 32.29 28.91 -21.74
CA GLY A 134 33.15 28.71 -20.57
C GLY A 134 33.85 29.97 -20.05
N GLN A 135 33.76 31.10 -20.75
CA GLN A 135 34.29 32.38 -20.30
C GLN A 135 33.28 33.09 -19.40
N LYS A 136 33.73 33.57 -18.24
CA LYS A 136 32.88 34.33 -17.31
C LYS A 136 32.57 35.71 -17.89
N ILE A 137 31.31 35.96 -18.21
CA ILE A 137 30.84 37.23 -18.77
C ILE A 137 30.25 38.15 -17.70
N ALA A 138 29.69 37.59 -16.63
CA ALA A 138 29.23 38.32 -15.46
C ALA A 138 29.30 37.45 -14.20
N TYR A 139 29.39 38.05 -13.02
CA TYR A 139 29.30 37.31 -11.77
C TYR A 139 28.84 38.19 -10.61
N ILE A 140 28.26 37.55 -9.60
CA ILE A 140 27.92 38.14 -8.31
C ILE A 140 28.79 37.49 -7.25
N SER A 141 29.55 38.30 -6.53
CA SER A 141 30.36 37.88 -5.38
C SER A 141 30.59 39.08 -4.45
N ASN A 142 30.67 38.85 -3.14
CA ASN A 142 30.99 39.88 -2.14
C ASN A 142 30.17 41.18 -2.30
N GLN A 143 28.84 41.04 -2.43
CA GLN A 143 27.91 42.15 -2.63
C GLN A 143 28.17 43.02 -3.87
N SER A 144 28.93 42.50 -4.85
CA SER A 144 29.22 43.18 -6.11
C SER A 144 28.71 42.36 -7.30
N LEU A 145 28.12 43.06 -8.28
CA LEU A 145 27.81 42.52 -9.60
C LEU A 145 28.84 43.08 -10.57
N VAL A 146 29.59 42.19 -11.21
CA VAL A 146 30.60 42.55 -12.22
C VAL A 146 30.14 42.01 -13.55
N ILE A 147 30.13 42.86 -14.57
CA ILE A 147 29.72 42.54 -15.94
C ILE A 147 30.84 42.97 -16.88
N THR A 148 31.29 42.07 -17.76
CA THR A 148 32.38 42.33 -18.71
C THR A 148 31.96 43.37 -19.74
N ASN A 149 30.78 43.19 -20.35
CA ASN A 149 30.18 44.12 -21.30
C ASN A 149 28.66 44.19 -21.07
N ALA A 150 28.09 45.39 -21.13
CA ALA A 150 26.65 45.60 -20.96
C ALA A 150 26.07 46.49 -22.08
N GLU A 151 25.03 46.00 -22.76
CA GLU A 151 24.19 46.81 -23.66
C GLU A 151 22.89 47.19 -22.93
N ILE A 152 22.72 48.48 -22.63
CA ILE A 152 21.52 48.98 -21.93
C ILE A 152 20.53 49.57 -22.94
N ARG A 153 19.40 48.89 -23.13
CA ARG A 153 18.40 49.27 -24.15
C ARG A 153 17.43 50.37 -23.73
N ASN A 154 17.10 50.41 -22.44
CA ASN A 154 16.01 51.26 -21.95
C ASN A 154 16.50 52.40 -21.08
N LYS A 155 17.13 52.08 -19.95
CA LYS A 155 17.54 53.06 -18.95
C LYS A 155 18.54 52.45 -17.98
N LEU A 156 19.62 53.15 -17.68
CA LEU A 156 20.49 52.84 -16.54
C LEU A 156 20.20 53.88 -15.45
N SER A 157 19.79 53.43 -14.26
CA SER A 157 19.48 54.30 -13.13
C SER A 157 20.51 54.12 -12.03
N LEU A 158 21.17 55.21 -11.63
CA LEU A 158 22.14 55.22 -10.53
C LEU A 158 21.61 56.09 -9.40
N GLY A 159 21.42 55.52 -8.21
CA GLY A 159 20.91 56.27 -7.06
C GLY A 159 20.23 55.38 -6.03
N ASN A 160 19.44 56.01 -5.18
CA ASN A 160 18.60 55.35 -4.19
C ASN A 160 17.42 56.27 -3.81
N ASP A 161 16.47 55.73 -3.08
CA ASP A 161 15.24 56.47 -2.76
C ASP A 161 15.48 57.71 -1.90
N SER A 162 16.49 57.71 -1.04
CA SER A 162 16.81 58.86 -0.17
C SER A 162 17.47 60.05 -0.89
N ARG A 163 18.20 59.80 -1.99
CA ARG A 163 18.99 60.83 -2.70
C ARG A 163 18.46 61.12 -4.11
N GLY A 164 17.44 60.38 -4.54
CA GLY A 164 16.97 60.38 -5.92
C GLY A 164 17.88 59.56 -6.84
N TRP A 165 17.57 59.63 -8.13
CA TRP A 165 18.15 58.78 -9.16
C TRP A 165 18.65 59.61 -10.35
N PHE A 166 19.81 59.24 -10.88
CA PHE A 166 20.30 59.68 -12.18
C PHE A 166 19.95 58.63 -13.24
N ASP A 167 19.05 59.00 -14.14
CA ASP A 167 18.54 58.16 -15.20
C ASP A 167 19.28 58.49 -16.51
N PHE A 168 20.08 57.54 -17.01
CA PHE A 168 20.71 57.57 -18.32
C PHE A 168 19.76 56.93 -19.33
N ILE A 169 19.20 57.73 -20.23
CA ILE A 169 18.12 57.33 -21.14
C ILE A 169 18.60 57.53 -22.59
N PRO A 170 18.84 56.45 -23.36
CA PRO A 170 19.01 56.54 -24.80
C PRO A 170 17.72 57.04 -25.46
N ARG A 171 17.83 58.02 -26.35
CA ARG A 171 16.72 58.56 -27.13
C ARG A 171 16.63 57.87 -28.49
N THR A 172 15.45 57.89 -29.09
CA THR A 172 15.20 57.33 -30.43
C THR A 172 16.04 57.96 -31.54
N ASN A 173 16.54 59.19 -31.33
CA ASN A 173 17.47 59.86 -32.24
C ASN A 173 18.96 59.54 -32.00
N GLY A 174 19.27 58.59 -31.11
CA GLY A 174 20.63 58.17 -30.80
C GLY A 174 21.34 59.00 -29.72
N ASN A 175 20.75 60.12 -29.26
CA ASN A 175 21.36 60.93 -28.21
C ASN A 175 21.16 60.32 -26.82
N LEU A 176 22.11 60.55 -25.92
CA LEU A 176 21.99 60.21 -24.50
C LEU A 176 21.41 61.38 -23.71
N SER A 177 20.33 61.14 -22.97
CA SER A 177 19.83 62.08 -21.96
C SER A 177 20.21 61.61 -20.57
N ILE A 178 20.63 62.56 -19.72
CA ILE A 178 20.78 62.33 -18.28
C ILE A 178 19.67 63.12 -17.59
N LYS A 179 18.78 62.43 -16.88
CA LYS A 179 17.66 63.04 -16.14
C LYS A 179 17.81 62.74 -14.66
N TRP A 180 17.77 63.78 -13.83
CA TRP A 180 17.60 63.60 -12.39
C TRP A 180 16.12 63.39 -12.07
N ARG A 181 15.83 62.40 -11.23
CA ARG A 181 14.51 62.10 -10.68
C ARG A 181 14.63 62.18 -9.16
N GLY A 182 13.86 63.11 -8.57
CA GLY A 182 13.90 63.34 -7.13
C GLY A 182 13.51 62.13 -6.29
N PRO A 183 13.81 62.15 -4.98
CA PRO A 183 13.35 61.15 -4.02
C PRO A 183 11.84 60.90 -4.19
N ALA A 184 11.42 59.65 -4.14
CA ALA A 184 10.00 59.35 -3.97
C ALA A 184 9.64 59.74 -2.54
N SER A 185 8.78 60.75 -2.39
CA SER A 185 8.19 61.18 -1.12
C SER A 185 7.28 60.10 -0.55
#